data_AF-A0A9C7Z567-F1
#
_entry.id   AF-A0A9C7Z567-F1
#
_cell.length_a   1.000
_cell.length_b   1.000
_cell.length_c   1.000
_cell.angle_alpha   90.00
_cell.angle_beta   90.00
_cell.angle_gamma   90.00
#
_symmetry.space_group_name_H-M   'P 1'
#
loop_
_entity.id
_entity.type
_entity.pdbx_description
1 polymer ?
#
loop_
_entity_poly.entity_id
_entity_poly.type
_entity_poly.pdbx_seq_one_letter_code
_entity_poly.pdbx_strand_id
1 'polypeptide(L)'
;MDLKEVGTQSRAIIDEVAKAVVGKDDVLMRVMVGILAGAHILFEDYPGLAKTLIARSFAQVLGMNFRRIQFTPDLLPSDITGSHV
;
A
#
# COMPACT_ATOMS: atom_id res chain seq x y z
N MET A 1 6.92 -3.38 -22.58
CA MET A 1 6.49 -4.36 -21.57
C MET A 1 5.25 -5.03 -22.10
N ASP A 2 5.26 -6.35 -22.22
CA ASP A 2 4.08 -7.11 -22.66
C ASP A 2 3.08 -7.26 -21.50
N LEU A 3 1.78 -7.39 -21.81
CA LEU A 3 0.74 -7.55 -20.80
C LEU A 3 0.96 -8.81 -19.94
N LYS A 4 1.51 -9.87 -20.56
CA LYS A 4 1.88 -11.09 -19.84
C LYS A 4 3.01 -10.84 -18.84
N GLU A 5 4.00 -10.05 -19.24
CA GLU A 5 5.14 -9.70 -18.40
C GLU A 5 4.70 -8.91 -17.17
N VAL A 6 3.82 -7.92 -17.35
CA VAL A 6 3.20 -7.16 -16.23
C VAL A 6 2.44 -8.09 -15.30
N GLY A 7 1.67 -9.03 -15.85
CA GLY A 7 0.94 -10.02 -15.06
C GLY A 7 1.85 -10.91 -14.21
N THR A 8 2.94 -11.42 -14.79
CA THR A 8 3.93 -12.24 -14.09
C THR A 8 4.63 -11.46 -12.98
N GLN A 9 5.08 -10.24 -13.25
CA GLN A 9 5.72 -9.41 -12.23
C GLN A 9 4.77 -9.03 -11.10
N SER A 10 3.54 -8.66 -11.44
CA SER A 10 2.52 -8.32 -10.43
C SER A 10 2.24 -9.50 -9.49
N ARG A 11 2.19 -10.71 -10.04
CA ARG A 11 2.04 -11.92 -9.22
C ARG A 11 3.24 -12.15 -8.32
N ALA A 12 4.46 -12.02 -8.84
CA ALA A 12 5.68 -12.14 -8.02
C ALA A 12 5.72 -11.12 -6.86
N ILE A 13 5.27 -9.88 -7.09
CA ILE A 13 5.16 -8.85 -6.06
C ILE A 13 4.13 -9.26 -4.99
N ILE A 14 2.96 -9.74 -5.40
CA ILE A 14 1.91 -10.20 -4.47
C ILE A 14 2.42 -11.38 -3.64
N ASP A 15 3.06 -12.35 -4.27
CA ASP A 15 3.60 -13.54 -3.60
C ASP A 15 4.65 -13.16 -2.55
N GLU A 16 5.48 -12.15 -2.83
CA GLU A 16 6.46 -11.64 -1.87
C GLU A 16 5.78 -10.96 -0.67
N VAL A 17 4.73 -10.16 -0.90
CA VAL A 17 3.95 -9.52 0.17
C VAL A 17 3.19 -10.55 1.01
N ALA A 18 2.69 -11.62 0.37
CA ALA A 18 1.94 -12.69 1.03
C ALA A 18 2.77 -13.48 2.06
N LYS A 19 4.10 -13.45 1.98
CA LYS A 19 5.00 -13.99 3.01
C LYS A 19 4.83 -13.29 4.37
N ALA A 20 4.45 -12.00 4.37
CA ALA A 20 4.24 -11.21 5.57
C ALA A 20 2.75 -11.03 5.92
N VAL A 21 1.84 -11.08 4.93
CA VAL A 21 0.40 -10.89 5.11
C VAL A 21 -0.35 -12.15 4.67
N VAL A 22 -0.70 -12.99 5.64
CA VAL A 22 -1.33 -14.30 5.39
C VAL A 22 -2.86 -14.19 5.28
N GLY A 23 -3.45 -14.90 4.32
CA GLY A 23 -4.92 -15.08 4.22
C GLY A 23 -5.69 -13.86 3.72
N LYS A 24 -5.05 -12.98 2.95
CA LYS A 24 -5.64 -11.73 2.44
C LYS A 24 -5.42 -11.56 0.92
N ASP A 25 -5.38 -12.65 0.17
CA ASP A 25 -5.01 -12.66 -1.26
C ASP A 25 -5.82 -11.68 -2.11
N ASP A 26 -7.14 -11.64 -1.94
CA ASP A 26 -8.03 -10.71 -2.65
C ASP A 26 -7.71 -9.23 -2.34
N VAL A 27 -7.32 -8.94 -1.09
CA VAL A 27 -6.94 -7.59 -0.68
C VAL A 27 -5.61 -7.20 -1.32
N LEU A 28 -4.62 -8.11 -1.30
CA LEU A 28 -3.32 -7.88 -1.93
C LEU A 28 -3.48 -7.64 -3.44
N MET A 29 -4.33 -8.42 -4.10
CA MET A 29 -4.64 -8.24 -5.53
C MET A 29 -5.26 -6.87 -5.81
N ARG A 30 -6.25 -6.43 -5.03
CA ARG A 30 -6.88 -5.10 -5.17
C ARG A 30 -5.89 -3.96 -4.93
N VAL A 31 -4.98 -4.12 -3.96
CA VAL A 31 -3.93 -3.14 -3.72
C VAL A 31 -2.98 -3.04 -4.90
N MET A 32 -2.55 -4.18 -5.46
CA MET A 32 -1.71 -4.20 -6.66
C MET A 32 -2.39 -3.52 -7.86
N VAL A 33 -3.69 -3.78 -8.07
CA VAL A 33 -4.48 -3.09 -9.11
C VAL A 33 -4.52 -1.58 -8.87
N GLY A 34 -4.76 -1.14 -7.64
CA GLY A 34 -4.76 0.28 -7.29
C GLY A 34 -3.41 0.95 -7.55
N ILE A 35 -2.31 0.28 -7.21
CA ILE A 35 -0.94 0.76 -7.48
C ILE A 35 -0.70 0.91 -8.99
N LEU A 36 -1.02 -0.12 -9.78
CA LEU A 36 -0.86 -0.09 -11.24
C LEU A 36 -1.71 0.99 -11.91
N ALA A 37 -2.89 1.26 -11.36
CA ALA A 37 -3.80 2.29 -11.86
C ALA A 37 -3.43 3.71 -11.39
N GLY A 38 -2.45 3.88 -10.48
CA GLY A 38 -2.15 5.16 -9.84
C GLY A 38 -3.29 5.68 -8.96
N ALA A 39 -4.12 4.79 -8.43
CA ALA A 39 -5.30 5.13 -7.64
C ALA A 39 -5.00 5.26 -6.14
N HIS A 40 -5.94 5.85 -5.40
CA HIS A 40 -5.93 5.86 -3.94
C HIS A 40 -6.74 4.69 -3.37
N ILE A 41 -6.27 4.11 -2.27
CA ILE A 41 -6.90 2.93 -1.63
C ILE A 41 -7.33 3.29 -0.22
N LEU A 42 -8.60 3.01 0.10
CA LEU A 42 -9.15 3.11 1.45
C LEU A 42 -9.28 1.71 2.06
N PHE A 43 -8.72 1.50 3.26
CA PHE A 43 -8.84 0.26 4.00
C PHE A 43 -9.90 0.37 5.12
N GLU A 44 -11.11 -0.11 4.86
CA GLU A 44 -12.18 -0.26 5.86
C GLU A 44 -12.17 -1.67 6.45
N ASP A 45 -11.91 -1.78 7.76
CA ASP A 45 -11.73 -3.04 8.50
C ASP A 45 -11.49 -2.70 9.97
N TYR A 46 -11.54 -3.69 10.86
CA TYR A 46 -11.26 -3.48 12.27
C TYR A 46 -9.79 -3.11 12.56
N PRO A 47 -9.51 -2.43 13.69
CA PRO A 47 -8.16 -2.18 14.15
C PRO A 47 -7.36 -3.48 14.33
N GLY A 48 -6.07 -3.46 14.02
CA GLY A 48 -5.17 -4.60 14.21
C GLY A 48 -5.12 -5.61 13.04
N LEU A 49 -5.92 -5.43 11.99
CA LEU A 49 -5.98 -6.35 10.84
C LEU A 49 -4.97 -6.02 9.73
N ALA A 50 -3.72 -5.78 10.11
CA ALA A 50 -2.57 -5.67 9.21
C ALA A 50 -2.62 -4.58 8.13
N LYS A 51 -3.56 -3.61 8.15
CA LYS A 51 -3.65 -2.52 7.16
C LYS A 51 -2.31 -1.79 6.94
N THR A 52 -1.66 -1.39 8.03
CA THR A 52 -0.35 -0.73 8.00
C THR A 52 0.74 -1.65 7.47
N LEU A 53 0.66 -2.95 7.81
CA LEU A 53 1.63 -3.94 7.36
C LEU A 53 1.52 -4.14 5.85
N ILE A 54 0.31 -4.26 5.29
CA ILE A 54 0.06 -4.34 3.85
C ILE A 54 0.72 -3.17 3.12
N ALA A 55 0.40 -1.94 3.52
CA ALA A 55 0.92 -0.75 2.87
C ALA A 55 2.46 -0.66 2.94
N ARG A 56 3.04 -1.01 4.10
CA ARG A 56 4.51 -1.03 4.29
C ARG A 56 5.18 -2.14 3.46
N SER A 57 4.60 -3.33 3.42
CA SER A 57 5.16 -4.47 2.67
C SER A 57 5.17 -4.20 1.18
N PHE A 58 4.10 -3.64 0.61
CA PHE A 58 4.10 -3.22 -0.79
C PHE A 58 5.18 -2.17 -1.08
N ALA A 59 5.31 -1.14 -0.22
CA ALA A 59 6.35 -0.14 -0.38
C ALA A 59 7.76 -0.77 -0.36
N GLN A 60 8.02 -1.70 0.56
CA GLN A 60 9.31 -2.38 0.65
C GLN A 60 9.62 -3.24 -0.58
N VAL A 61 8.66 -4.06 -1.03
CA VAL A 61 8.85 -4.95 -2.20
C VAL A 61 9.05 -4.14 -3.49
N LEU A 62 8.36 -3.01 -3.62
CA LEU A 62 8.45 -2.12 -4.78
C LEU A 62 9.60 -1.10 -4.69
N GLY A 63 10.38 -1.10 -3.61
CA GLY A 63 11.46 -0.13 -3.40
C GLY A 63 10.97 1.32 -3.22
N MET A 64 9.74 1.52 -2.77
CA MET A 64 9.12 2.83 -2.53
C MET A 64 9.37 3.33 -1.11
N ASN A 65 9.32 4.65 -0.95
CA ASN A 65 9.31 5.27 0.38
C ASN A 65 7.97 5.04 1.07
N PHE A 66 7.99 4.56 2.31
CA PHE A 66 6.80 4.44 3.15
C PHE A 66 6.76 5.56 4.19
N ARG A 67 5.65 6.31 4.22
CA ARG A 67 5.36 7.31 5.25
C ARG A 67 3.98 7.06 5.84
N ARG A 68 3.89 7.13 7.17
CA ARG A 68 2.64 6.97 7.92
C ARG A 68 2.34 8.27 8.65
N ILE A 69 1.16 8.82 8.40
CA ILE A 69 0.61 9.97 9.12
C ILE A 69 -0.57 9.47 9.94
N GLN A 70 -0.56 9.74 11.25
CA GLN A 70 -1.71 9.48 12.10
C GLN A 70 -2.60 10.72 12.07
N PHE A 71 -3.85 10.55 11.63
CA PHE A 71 -4.85 11.60 11.71
C PHE A 71 -5.28 11.73 13.17
N THR A 72 -5.11 12.92 13.73
CA THR A 72 -5.59 13.35 15.04
C THR A 72 -6.46 14.59 14.86
N PRO A 73 -7.35 14.92 15.82
CA PRO A 73 -8.18 16.13 15.72
C PRO A 73 -7.38 17.43 15.59
N ASP A 74 -6.16 17.44 16.11
CA ASP A 74 -5.29 18.62 16.13
C ASP A 74 -4.35 18.72 14.92
N LEU A 75 -4.37 17.73 14.00
CA LEU A 75 -3.49 17.72 12.84
C LEU A 75 -3.82 18.89 11.90
N LEU A 76 -2.84 19.75 11.62
CA LEU A 76 -3.00 20.90 10.73
C LEU A 76 -2.58 20.53 9.29
N PRO A 77 -3.14 21.18 8.26
CA PRO A 77 -2.69 20.97 6.87
C PRO A 77 -1.18 21.19 6.69
N SER A 78 -0.61 22.16 7.41
CA SER A 78 0.83 22.46 7.39
C SER A 78 1.71 21.31 7.88
N ASP A 79 1.19 20.41 8.71
CA ASP A 79 1.92 19.23 9.18
C ASP A 79 2.09 18.17 8.08
N ILE A 80 1.26 18.24 7.02
CA ILE A 80 1.27 17.30 5.89
C ILE A 80 1.99 17.92 4.69
N THR A 81 1.65 19.16 4.34
CA THR A 81 2.21 19.85 3.16
C THR A 81 3.59 20.45 3.43
N GLY A 82 3.98 20.56 4.70
CA GLY A 82 5.11 21.37 5.15
C GLY A 82 4.72 22.83 5.33
N SER A 83 5.52 23.56 6.12
CA SER A 83 5.40 25.03 6.23
C SER A 83 6.05 25.70 5.03
N HIS A 84 5.33 26.61 4.39
CA HIS A 84 5.92 27.58 3.47
C HIS A 84 6.78 28.54 4.28
N VAL A 85 8.10 28.48 4.11
CA VAL A 85 9.03 29.54 4.53
C VAL A 85 9.22 30.48 3.36
#